data_AF-A0A1G2T4R1-F1
#
_entry.id   AF-A0A1G2T4R1-F1
#
_cell.length_a   1.000
_cell.length_b   1.000
_cell.length_c   1.000
_cell.angle_alpha   90.00
_cell.angle_beta   90.00
_cell.angle_gamma   90.00
#
_symmetry.space_group_name_H-M   'P 1'
#
loop_
_entity.id
_entity.type
_entity.pdbx_description
1 polymer ?
#
loop_
_entity_poly.entity_id
_entity_poly.type
_entity_poly.pdbx_seq_one_letter_code
_entity_poly.pdbx_strand_id
1 'polypeptide(L)' 'MGWFGGGIMMIVFWVLFIALIVWIVRELGGRNSKSNSNALDILKERYAKSEINKEEFESKKKDLL' A
#
# COMPACT_ATOMS: atom_id res chain seq x y z
N MET A 1 32.29 -17.29 -29.51
CA MET A 1 31.41 -17.50 -28.34
C MET A 1 31.40 -16.24 -27.46
N GLY A 2 30.87 -15.11 -27.94
CA GLY A 2 30.95 -13.81 -27.23
C GLY A 2 29.63 -13.06 -27.06
N TRP A 3 28.54 -13.52 -27.67
CA TRP A 3 27.25 -12.83 -27.61
C TRP A 3 26.49 -13.09 -26.31
N PHE A 4 26.61 -14.30 -25.75
CA PHE A 4 25.82 -14.70 -24.58
C PHE A 4 26.27 -14.08 -23.26
N GLY A 5 27.56 -13.73 -23.11
CA GLY A 5 28.08 -13.21 -21.84
C GLY A 5 27.64 -11.78 -21.51
N GLY A 6 27.59 -10.90 -22.52
CA GLY A 6 27.24 -9.48 -22.33
C GLY A 6 25.74 -9.24 -22.18
N GLY A 7 24.91 -9.91 -22.99
CA GLY A 7 23.46 -9.73 -22.97
C GLY A 7 22.80 -10.31 -21.71
N ILE A 8 23.26 -11.48 -21.25
CA ILE A 8 22.72 -12.11 -20.04
C ILE A 8 23.06 -11.28 -18.80
N MET A 9 24.30 -10.79 -18.68
CA MET A 9 24.70 -9.93 -17.56
C MET A 9 23.86 -8.65 -17.48
N MET A 10 23.52 -8.07 -18.63
CA MET A 10 22.64 -6.89 -18.70
C MET A 10 21.24 -7.22 -18.17
N ILE A 11 20.64 -8.34 -18.59
CA ILE A 11 19.31 -8.75 -18.13
C ILE A 11 19.32 -9.05 -16.62
N VAL A 12 20.33 -9.76 -16.13
CA VAL A 12 20.46 -10.08 -14.70
C VAL A 12 20.57 -8.79 -13.87
N PHE A 13 21.32 -7.80 -14.34
CA PHE A 13 21.44 -6.50 -13.69
C PHE A 13 20.08 -5.77 -13.60
N TRP A 14 19.31 -5.74 -14.69
CA TRP A 14 17.97 -5.13 -14.71
C TRP A 14 16.99 -5.87 -13.80
N VAL A 15 17.02 -7.20 -13.78
CA VAL A 15 16.17 -8.00 -12.88
C VAL A 15 16.49 -7.72 -11.42
N LEU A 16 17.78 -7.65 -11.06
CA LEU A 16 18.22 -7.28 -9.71
C LEU A 16 17.76 -5.87 -9.33
N PHE A 17 17.90 -4.92 -10.24
CA PHE A 17 17.50 -3.53 -10.02
C PHE A 17 15.99 -3.41 -9.78
N ILE A 18 15.18 -4.07 -10.62
CA ILE A 18 13.71 -4.10 -10.46
C ILE A 18 13.33 -4.79 -9.16
N ALA A 19 13.96 -5.92 -8.83
CA ALA A 19 13.70 -6.63 -7.57
C ALA A 19 13.98 -5.75 -6.35
N LEU A 20 15.05 -4.95 -6.39
CA LEU A 20 15.42 -4.02 -5.32
C LEU A 20 14.39 -2.89 -5.20
N ILE A 21 13.93 -2.31 -6.32
CA ILE A 21 12.85 -1.32 -6.32
C ILE A 21 11.57 -1.91 -5.75
N VAL A 22 11.16 -3.09 -6.22
CA VAL A 22 9.95 -3.77 -5.75
C VAL A 22 10.03 -4.08 -4.26
N TRP A 23 11.20 -4.50 -3.76
CA TRP A 23 11.42 -4.74 -2.33
C TRP A 23 11.26 -3.46 -1.51
N ILE A 24 11.86 -2.34 -1.94
CA ILE A 24 11.72 -1.03 -1.29
C ILE A 24 10.26 -0.56 -1.32
N VAL A 25 9.59 -0.66 -2.46
CA VAL A 25 8.18 -0.26 -2.61
C VAL A 25 7.27 -1.18 -1.80
N ARG A 26 7.61 -2.46 -1.62
CA ARG A 26 6.84 -3.39 -0.79
C ARG A 26 7.05 -3.14 0.70
N GLU A 27 8.25 -2.75 1.12
CA GLU A 27 8.55 -2.37 2.51
C GLU A 27 7.88 -1.04 2.87
N LEU A 28 7.96 -0.04 1.97
CA LEU A 28 7.33 1.27 2.16
C LEU A 28 5.81 1.23 1.93
N GLY A 29 5.36 0.48 0.92
CA GLY A 29 3.96 0.31 0.53
C GLY A 29 3.21 -0.75 1.34
N GLY A 30 3.93 -1.62 2.07
CA GLY A 30 3.34 -2.56 3.04
C GLY A 30 2.65 -1.88 4.21
N ARG A 31 2.92 -0.59 4.45
CA ARG A 31 2.16 0.26 5.37
C ARG A 31 0.85 0.81 4.79
N ASN A 32 0.60 0.65 3.49
CA ASN A 32 -0.62 1.11 2.82
C ASN A 32 -1.70 0.03 2.62
N SER A 33 -1.54 -1.15 3.23
CA SER A 33 -2.70 -2.02 3.54
C SER A 33 -3.62 -1.41 4.63
N LYS A 34 -3.33 -0.18 5.07
CA LYS A 34 -4.18 0.71 5.87
C LYS A 34 -5.33 1.36 5.08
N SER A 35 -5.67 0.94 3.85
CA SER A 35 -6.83 1.56 3.16
C SER A 35 -8.14 1.34 3.93
N ASN A 36 -8.27 0.22 4.63
CA ASN A 36 -9.41 -0.04 5.53
C ASN A 36 -9.30 0.83 6.81
N SER A 37 -8.09 1.06 7.32
CA SER A 37 -7.88 1.89 8.52
C SER A 37 -8.08 3.38 8.28
N ASN A 38 -7.74 3.90 7.10
CA ASN A 38 -7.88 5.32 6.79
C ASN A 38 -9.37 5.73 6.76
N ALA A 39 -10.25 4.90 6.22
CA ALA A 39 -11.68 5.20 6.22
C ALA A 39 -12.26 5.21 7.66
N LEU A 40 -11.88 4.23 8.49
CA LEU A 40 -12.30 4.18 9.89
C LEU A 40 -11.67 5.29 10.76
N ASP A 41 -10.42 5.66 10.50
CA ASP A 41 -9.73 6.73 11.21
C ASP A 41 -10.33 8.11 10.84
N ILE A 42 -10.66 8.34 9.56
CA ILE A 42 -11.38 9.54 9.10
C ILE A 42 -12.80 9.60 9.72
N LEU A 43 -13.51 8.47 9.78
CA LEU A 43 -14.82 8.39 10.43
C LEU A 43 -14.72 8.72 11.93
N LYS A 44 -13.74 8.17 12.65
CA LYS A 44 -13.52 8.48 14.07
C LYS A 44 -13.20 9.96 14.29
N GLU A 45 -12.40 10.57 13.42
CA GLU A 45 -12.03 11.98 13.55
C GLU A 45 -13.27 12.89 13.43
N ARG A 46 -14.18 12.61 12.48
CA ARG A 46 -15.42 13.38 12.32
C ARG A 46 -16.42 13.15 13.46
N TYR A 47 -16.47 11.92 13.98
CA TYR A 47 -17.27 11.62 15.17
C TYR A 47 -16.75 12.39 16.40
N ALA A 48 -15.43 12.47 16.59
CA ALA A 48 -14.81 13.26 17.65
C ALA A 48 -15.07 14.77 17.48
N LYS A 49 -15.16 15.26 16.24
CA LYS A 49 -15.58 16.64 15.93
C LYS A 49 -17.10 16.87 16.08
N SER A 50 -17.88 15.83 16.43
CA SER A 50 -19.34 15.87 16.51
C SER A 50 -20.04 16.27 15.20
N GLU A 51 -19.36 16.10 14.06
CA GLU A 51 -19.90 16.39 12.73
C GLU A 51 -20.81 15.26 12.21
N ILE A 52 -20.74 14.08 12.82
CA ILE A 52 -21.54 12.90 12.49
C ILE A 52 -22.10 12.28 13.76
N ASN A 53 -23.33 11.76 13.68
CA ASN A 53 -23.99 11.13 14.82
C ASN A 53 -23.49 9.68 15.02
N LYS A 54 -23.65 9.15 16.24
CA LYS A 54 -23.26 7.77 16.60
C LYS A 54 -23.90 6.73 15.69
N GLU A 55 -25.15 6.97 15.27
CA GLU A 55 -25.90 6.10 14.35
C GLU A 55 -25.26 6.04 12.95
N GLU A 56 -24.81 7.18 12.42
CA GLU A 56 -24.12 7.25 11.12
C GLU A 56 -22.71 6.65 11.18
N PHE A 57 -22.04 6.77 12.32
CA PHE A 57 -20.75 6.13 12.56
C PHE A 57 -20.89 4.60 12.59
N GLU A 58 -21.90 4.08 13.30
CA GLU A 58 -22.17 2.64 13.40
C GLU A 58 -22.53 2.02 12.04
N SER A 59 -23.34 2.69 11.22
CA SER A 59 -23.72 2.17 9.89
C SER A 59 -22.51 2.09 8.96
N LYS A 60 -21.74 3.17 8.85
CA LYS A 60 -20.55 3.23 7.98
C LYS A 60 -19.43 2.30 8.47
N LYS A 61 -19.32 2.08 9.79
CA LYS A 61 -18.37 1.11 10.35
C LYS A 61 -18.74 -0.32 9.98
N LYS A 62 -20.03 -0.68 9.94
CA LYS A 62 -20.49 -2.00 9.51
C LYS A 62 -20.29 -2.25 8.01
N ASP A 63 -20.39 -1.22 7.19
CA ASP A 63 -20.18 -1.34 5.74
C ASP A 63 -18.70 -1.48 5.34
N LEU A 64 -17.77 -1.08 6.21
CA LEU A 64 -16.31 -1.12 5.98
C LEU A 64 -15.61 -2.35 6.57
N LEU A 65 -16.29 -3.11 7.44
CA LEU A 65 -15.82 -4.34 8.07
C LEU A 65 -16.26 -5.58 7.27
#